data_AF-A0A2T2N492-F1
#
_entry.id   AF-A0A2T2N492-F1
#
_cell.length_a   1.000
_cell.length_b   1.000
_cell.length_c   1.000
_cell.angle_alpha   90.00
_cell.angle_beta   90.00
_cell.angle_gamma   90.00
#
_symmetry.space_group_name_H-M   'P 1'
#
loop_
_entity.id
_entity.type
_entity.pdbx_description
1 polymer ?
#
loop_
_entity_poly.entity_id
_entity_poly.type
_entity_poly.pdbx_seq_one_letter_code
_entity_poly.pdbx_strand_id
1 'polypeptide(L)' 'FILSILCVYKVNRKLKVYINYYKLNALIRKNVYLILKIDKLLARLSKAKFFIKLDIYAAFNKI' A
#
# COMPACT_ATOMS: atom_id res chain seq x y z
N PHE A 1 21.71 -6.54 -10.65
CA PHE A 1 21.10 -5.76 -9.56
C PHE A 1 20.59 -6.75 -8.50
N ILE A 2 21.23 -6.85 -7.34
CA ILE A 2 20.87 -7.85 -6.32
C ILE A 2 19.87 -7.23 -5.34
N LEU A 3 18.68 -7.83 -5.22
CA LEU A 3 17.66 -7.49 -4.25
C LEU A 3 17.81 -8.40 -3.03
N SER A 4 17.80 -7.82 -1.83
CA SER A 4 17.80 -8.61 -0.59
C SER A 4 16.39 -9.02 -0.21
N ILE A 5 16.23 -10.20 0.35
CA ILE A 5 14.94 -10.75 0.81
C ILE A 5 14.94 -10.78 2.34
N LEU A 6 13.86 -10.29 2.95
CA LEU A 6 13.63 -10.29 4.38
C LEU A 6 12.42 -11.18 4.71
N CYS A 7 12.66 -12.21 5.52
CA CYS A 7 11.61 -13.09 6.03
C CYS A 7 11.19 -12.64 7.43
N VAL A 8 9.89 -12.40 7.64
CA VAL A 8 9.34 -11.90 8.91
C VAL A 8 8.20 -12.80 9.37
N TYR A 9 8.27 -13.25 10.63
CA TYR A 9 7.15 -13.90 11.30
C TYR A 9 6.19 -12.85 11.86
N LYS A 10 4.91 -12.96 11.49
CA LYS A 10 3.84 -12.13 12.05
C LYS A 10 3.21 -12.79 13.28
N VAL A 11 2.50 -12.00 14.09
CA VAL A 11 1.78 -12.45 15.31
C VAL A 11 0.82 -13.63 15.01
N ASN A 12 0.25 -13.67 13.81
CA ASN A 12 -0.60 -14.77 13.35
C ASN A 12 0.17 -16.03 12.91
N ARG A 13 1.46 -16.14 13.28
CA ARG A 13 2.39 -17.23 12.92
C ARG A 13 2.59 -17.45 11.42
N LYS A 14 2.15 -16.53 10.57
CA LYS A 14 2.41 -16.60 9.12
C LYS A 14 3.76 -15.98 8.81
N LEU A 15 4.56 -16.72 8.04
CA LEU A 15 5.78 -16.20 7.43
C LEU A 15 5.38 -15.26 6.28
N LYS A 16 5.93 -14.04 6.30
CA LYS A 16 5.83 -13.11 5.17
C LYS A 16 7.21 -12.82 4.62
N VAL A 17 7.31 -12.86 3.30
CA VAL A 17 8.53 -12.54 2.57
C VAL A 17 8.42 -11.10 2.05
N TYR A 18 9.43 -10.30 2.34
CA TYR A 18 9.54 -8.90 1.92
C TYR A 18 10.77 -8.74 1.04
N ILE A 19 10.64 -8.04 -0.07
CA ILE A 19 11.77 -7.71 -0.95
C ILE A 19 12.25 -6.30 -0.58
N ASN A 20 13.55 -6.14 -0.37
CA ASN A 20 14.15 -4.84 -0.09
C ASN A 20 14.29 -4.04 -1.40
N TYR A 21 13.33 -3.18 -1.66
CA TYR A 21 13.29 -2.32 -2.83
C TYR A 21 14.06 -1.00 -2.67
N TYR A 22 14.76 -0.73 -1.57
CA TYR A 22 15.37 0.59 -1.32
C TYR A 22 16.32 1.01 -2.44
N LYS A 23 17.24 0.12 -2.84
CA LYS A 23 18.16 0.38 -3.96
C LYS A 23 17.38 0.57 -5.27
N LEU A 24 16.33 -0.22 -5.49
CA LEU A 24 15.55 -0.18 -6.74
C LEU A 24 14.78 1.14 -6.86
N ASN A 25 14.14 1.57 -5.77
CA ASN A 25 13.36 2.79 -5.69
C ASN A 25 14.21 4.06 -5.84
N ALA A 26 15.51 3.98 -5.57
CA ALA A 26 16.45 5.08 -5.82
C ALA A 26 16.81 5.24 -7.30
N LEU A 27 16.75 4.16 -8.08
CA LEU A 27 17.05 4.19 -9.52
C LEU A 27 15.83 4.48 -10.38
N ILE A 28 14.63 4.08 -9.94
CA ILE A 28 13.40 4.27 -10.70
C ILE A 28 12.94 5.75 -10.65
N ARG A 29 12.52 6.28 -11.79
CA ARG A 29 11.87 7.60 -11.87
C ARG A 29 10.59 7.60 -11.04
N LYS A 30 10.51 8.52 -10.08
CA LYS A 30 9.32 8.69 -9.24
C LYS A 30 8.19 9.30 -10.07
N ASN A 31 7.15 8.52 -10.31
CA ASN A 31 5.88 9.04 -10.83
C ASN A 31 5.06 9.57 -9.65
N VAL A 32 4.76 10.86 -9.67
CA VAL A 32 3.94 11.50 -8.63
C VAL A 32 2.49 11.22 -8.94
N TYR A 33 1.89 10.28 -8.21
CA TYR A 33 0.45 10.06 -8.23
C TYR A 33 -0.21 10.97 -7.19
N LEU A 34 -1.33 11.60 -7.56
CA LEU A 34 -2.10 12.42 -6.65
C LEU A 34 -2.86 11.51 -5.67
N ILE A 35 -2.28 11.31 -4.48
CA ILE A 35 -2.99 10.72 -3.35
C ILE A 35 -3.73 11.86 -2.64
N LEU A 36 -5.06 11.79 -2.62
CA LEU A 36 -5.86 12.79 -1.91
C LEU A 36 -5.58 12.74 -0.40
N LYS A 37 -5.48 13.90 0.24
CA LYS A 37 -5.42 13.99 1.71
C LYS A 37 -6.71 13.42 2.32
N ILE A 38 -6.55 12.66 3.40
CA ILE A 38 -7.66 11.99 4.10
C ILE A 38 -8.74 13.01 4.51
N ASP A 39 -8.36 14.18 5.03
CA ASP A 39 -9.31 15.21 5.47
C ASP A 39 -10.21 15.71 4.33
N LYS A 40 -9.65 15.84 3.11
CA LYS A 40 -10.43 16.23 1.93
C LYS A 40 -11.42 15.14 1.51
N LEU A 41 -11.05 13.87 1.70
CA LEU A 41 -11.95 12.74 1.44
C LEU A 41 -13.09 12.71 2.47
N LEU A 42 -12.77 12.85 3.75
CA LEU A 42 -13.76 12.83 4.84
C LEU A 42 -14.71 14.03 4.79
N ALA A 43 -14.22 15.22 4.45
CA ALA A 43 -15.07 16.41 4.28
C ALA A 43 -16.14 16.18 3.21
N ARG A 44 -15.82 15.49 2.10
CA ARG A 44 -16.79 15.12 1.06
C ARG A 44 -17.81 14.08 1.53
N LEU A 45 -17.40 13.20 2.45
CA LEU A 45 -18.23 12.15 3.00
C LEU A 45 -19.16 12.63 4.13
N SER A 46 -18.89 13.79 4.73
CA SER A 46 -19.63 14.33 5.89
C SER A 46 -21.15 14.46 5.73
N LYS A 47 -21.66 14.57 4.50
CA LYS A 47 -23.11 14.71 4.21
C LYS A 47 -23.81 13.38 3.91
N ALA A 48 -23.09 12.26 3.88
CA ALA A 48 -23.67 10.96 3.58
C ALA A 48 -24.25 10.31 4.85
N LYS A 49 -25.43 9.70 4.72
CA LYS A 49 -26.15 9.03 5.83
C LYS A 49 -25.71 7.57 6.01
N PHE A 50 -25.26 6.92 4.95
CA PHE A 50 -24.83 5.53 4.95
C PHE A 50 -23.50 5.40 4.22
N PHE A 51 -22.63 4.53 4.74
CA PHE A 51 -21.30 4.27 4.19
C PHE A 51 -21.13 2.78 3.94
N ILE A 52 -20.52 2.43 2.82
CA ILE A 52 -20.10 1.07 2.51
C ILE A 52 -18.60 1.11 2.25
N LYS A 53 -17.87 0.26 2.97
CA LYS A 53 -16.43 0.09 2.80
C LYS A 53 -16.17 -1.21 2.06
N LEU A 54 -15.54 -1.11 0.89
CA LEU A 54 -15.03 -2.25 0.13
C LEU A 54 -13.51 -2.30 0.31
N ASP A 55 -13.00 -3.46 0.71
CA ASP A 55 -11.57 -3.70 0.83
C ASP A 55 -11.09 -4.57 -0.33
N ILE A 56 -10.06 -4.10 -1.04
CA ILE A 56 -9.49 -4.82 -2.17
C ILE A 56 -8.22 -5.52 -1.69
N TYR A 57 -8.36 -6.81 -1.37
CA TYR A 57 -7.23 -7.61 -0.92
C TYR A 57 -6.20 -7.80 -2.03
N ALA A 58 -4.93 -7.52 -1.69
CA ALA A 58 -3.78 -7.71 -2.56
C ALA A 58 -3.93 -7.02 -3.94
N ALA A 59 -4.53 -5.81 -3.96
CA ALA A 59 -4.77 -5.06 -5.18
C ALA A 59 -3.52 -4.97 -6.10
N PHE A 60 -2.36 -4.68 -5.51
CA PHE A 60 -1.10 -4.57 -6.24
C PHE A 60 -0.55 -5.90 -6.78
N ASN A 61 -1.03 -7.04 -6.30
CA ASN A 61 -0.61 -8.36 -6.80
C ASN A 61 -1.44 -8.82 -8.00
N LYS A 62 -2.51 -8.09 -8.33
CA LYS A 62 -3.43 -8.39 -9.44
C LYS A 62 -3.21 -7.50 -10.66
N ILE A 63 -2.26 -6.56 -10.56
CA ILE A 63 -1.81 -5.70 -11.66
C ILE A 63 -0.68 -6.43 -12.37
#